data_AF-A0A351C4F2-F1
#
_entry.id   AF-A0A351C4F2-F1
#
_cell.length_a   1.000
_cell.length_b   1.000
_cell.length_c   1.000
_cell.angle_alpha   90.00
_cell.angle_beta   90.00
_cell.angle_gamma   90.00
#
_symmetry.space_group_name_H-M   'P 1'
#
loop_
_entity.id
_entity.type
_entity.pdbx_description
1 polymer ?
#
loop_
_entity_poly.entity_id
_entity_poly.type
_entity_poly.pdbx_seq_one_letter_code
_entity_poly.pdbx_strand_id
1 'polypeptide(L)'
;MRIALIILVLSTSVAACNPFAPALEEGNPFGDLLGDPTTVEGFFTNFRNAYELRDLSLYETLLDSSFIFVWHDFDAQVDREWGFAQDLETTRRLFQNSSLIRLQWNQIITQDELERFIKMR
;
A
#
# COMPACT_ATOMS: atom_id res chain seq x y z
N MET A 1 36.17 -41.60 4.25
CA MET A 1 36.35 -40.31 3.52
C MET A 1 35.45 -40.16 2.30
N ARG A 2 35.37 -41.13 1.38
CA ARG A 2 34.55 -41.01 0.14
C ARG A 2 33.06 -40.74 0.39
N ILE A 3 32.44 -41.41 1.36
CA ILE A 3 31.01 -41.25 1.67
C ILE A 3 30.71 -39.86 2.26
N ALA A 4 31.57 -39.35 3.14
CA ALA A 4 31.41 -38.01 3.71
C ALA A 4 31.52 -36.91 2.64
N LEU A 5 32.38 -37.12 1.64
CA LEU A 5 32.51 -36.22 0.49
C LEU A 5 31.23 -36.21 -0.36
N ILE A 6 30.63 -37.37 -0.59
CA ILE A 6 29.38 -37.50 -1.34
C ILE A 6 28.22 -36.83 -0.60
N ILE A 7 28.13 -37.01 0.72
CA ILE A 7 27.09 -36.37 1.55
C ILE A 7 27.25 -34.85 1.54
N LEU A 8 28.49 -34.34 1.62
CA LEU A 8 28.78 -32.91 1.56
C LEU A 8 28.44 -32.29 0.19
N VAL A 9 28.66 -33.03 -0.91
CA VAL A 9 28.30 -32.58 -2.27
C VAL A 9 26.79 -32.63 -2.49
N LEU A 10 26.10 -33.61 -1.90
CA LEU A 10 24.65 -33.74 -2.01
C LEU A 10 23.92 -32.71 -1.14
N SER A 11 24.46 -32.32 0.02
CA SER A 11 23.83 -31.30 0.86
C SER A 11 23.93 -29.89 0.27
N THR A 12 24.99 -29.57 -0.49
CA THR A 12 25.14 -28.26 -1.13
C THR A 12 24.27 -28.11 -2.38
N SER A 13 23.92 -29.20 -3.07
CA SER A 13 23.06 -29.14 -4.27
C SER A 13 21.58 -28.95 -3.96
N VAL A 14 21.10 -29.42 -2.80
CA VAL A 14 19.69 -29.21 -2.38
C VAL A 14 19.47 -27.78 -1.84
N ALA A 15 20.50 -27.14 -1.28
CA ALA A 15 20.42 -25.76 -0.79
C ALA A 15 20.40 -24.70 -1.91
N ALA A 16 20.78 -25.06 -3.14
CA ALA A 16 20.90 -24.12 -4.27
C ALA A 16 19.58 -23.92 -5.04
N CYS A 17 18.53 -24.69 -4.75
CA CYS A 17 17.23 -24.58 -5.41
C CYS A 17 16.19 -24.07 -4.42
N ASN A 18 16.05 -22.75 -4.29
CA ASN A 18 14.97 -22.15 -3.52
C ASN A 18 13.64 -22.34 -4.27
N PRO A 19 12.69 -23.17 -3.80
CA PRO A 19 11.42 -23.40 -4.48
C PRO A 19 10.48 -22.18 -4.45
N PHE A 20 10.87 -21.13 -3.70
CA PHE A 20 10.21 -19.83 -3.64
C PHE A 20 10.96 -18.75 -4.42
N ALA A 21 12.09 -19.06 -5.07
CA ALA A 21 12.76 -18.08 -5.92
C ALA A 21 11.94 -17.89 -7.21
N PRO A 22 11.43 -16.67 -7.47
CA PRO A 22 10.76 -16.40 -8.73
C PRO A 22 11.72 -16.56 -9.90
N ALA A 23 11.18 -16.86 -11.09
CA ALA A 23 11.97 -16.84 -12.31
C ALA A 23 12.55 -15.42 -12.52
N LEU A 24 13.70 -15.34 -13.18
CA LEU A 24 14.23 -14.05 -13.62
C LEU A 24 13.25 -13.48 -14.65
N GLU A 25 12.55 -12.44 -14.26
CA GLU A 25 11.63 -11.69 -15.11
C GLU A 25 12.31 -10.36 -15.48
N GLU A 26 12.34 -10.04 -16.77
CA GLU A 26 12.86 -8.76 -17.25
C GLU A 26 11.76 -7.71 -17.17
N GLY A 27 11.99 -6.63 -16.43
CA GLY A 27 11.04 -5.53 -16.27
C GLY A 27 10.72 -5.22 -14.80
N ASN A 28 9.81 -4.27 -14.57
CA ASN A 28 9.24 -4.03 -13.26
C ASN A 28 7.91 -4.80 -13.16
N PRO A 29 7.85 -5.94 -12.43
CA PRO A 29 6.62 -6.74 -12.31
C PRO A 29 5.47 -5.98 -11.62
N PHE A 30 5.77 -4.85 -10.98
CA PHE A 30 4.80 -3.96 -10.36
C PHE A 30 4.65 -2.64 -11.11
N GLY A 31 5.32 -2.43 -12.24
CA GLY A 31 5.36 -1.14 -12.95
C GLY A 31 3.98 -0.69 -13.43
N ASP A 32 3.12 -1.64 -13.80
CA ASP A 32 1.73 -1.38 -14.20
C ASP A 32 0.75 -1.47 -13.02
N LEU A 33 1.11 -2.18 -11.94
CA LEU A 33 0.24 -2.41 -10.78
C LEU A 33 0.41 -1.33 -9.70
N LEU A 34 1.58 -0.73 -9.58
CA LEU A 34 1.87 0.32 -8.60
C LEU A 34 2.18 1.61 -9.37
N GLY A 35 1.60 2.71 -8.90
CA GLY A 35 1.94 4.04 -9.40
C GLY A 35 3.33 4.48 -8.94
N ASP A 36 3.93 5.41 -9.68
CA ASP A 36 5.23 6.01 -9.33
C ASP A 36 5.15 6.74 -7.98
N PRO A 37 5.83 6.24 -6.91
CA PRO A 37 5.73 6.81 -5.57
C PRO A 37 6.34 8.22 -5.47
N THR A 38 7.05 8.70 -6.50
CA THR A 38 7.61 10.06 -6.55
C THR A 38 6.63 11.09 -7.12
N THR A 39 5.44 10.65 -7.55
CA THR A 39 4.40 11.51 -8.15
C THR A 39 3.13 11.53 -7.32
N VAL A 40 2.37 12.63 -7.41
CA VAL A 40 1.07 12.76 -6.73
C VAL A 40 0.09 11.73 -7.29
N GLU A 41 0.06 11.57 -8.61
CA GLU A 41 -0.80 10.62 -9.31
C GLU A 41 -0.48 9.18 -8.91
N GLY A 42 0.79 8.86 -8.75
CA GLY A 42 1.24 7.55 -8.31
C GLY A 42 0.86 7.25 -6.85
N PHE A 43 0.90 8.25 -5.96
CA PHE A 43 0.34 8.11 -4.61
C PHE A 43 -1.15 7.73 -4.65
N PHE A 44 -1.97 8.46 -5.40
CA PHE A 44 -3.41 8.18 -5.50
C PHE A 44 -3.71 6.83 -6.17
N THR A 45 -2.85 6.40 -7.09
CA THR A 45 -2.90 5.08 -7.71
C THR A 45 -2.61 3.99 -6.67
N ASN A 46 -1.52 4.13 -5.90
CA ASN A 46 -1.18 3.19 -4.84
C ASN A 46 -2.23 3.14 -3.72
N PHE A 47 -2.81 4.29 -3.36
CA PHE A 47 -3.90 4.37 -2.39
C PHE A 47 -5.12 3.57 -2.86
N ARG A 48 -5.53 3.77 -4.11
CA ARG A 48 -6.61 2.98 -4.72
C ARG A 48 -6.29 1.48 -4.67
N ASN A 49 -5.08 1.11 -5.11
CA ASN A 49 -4.69 -0.29 -5.18
C ASN A 49 -4.64 -0.95 -3.81
N ALA A 50 -4.18 -0.24 -2.77
CA ALA A 50 -4.21 -0.73 -1.40
C ALA A 50 -5.64 -1.07 -0.94
N TYR A 51 -6.61 -0.22 -1.26
CA TYR A 51 -8.02 -0.44 -0.93
C TYR A 51 -8.67 -1.55 -1.74
N GLU A 52 -8.47 -1.57 -3.06
CA GLU A 52 -9.10 -2.55 -3.95
C GLU A 52 -8.52 -3.96 -3.77
N LEU A 53 -7.20 -4.06 -3.52
CA LEU A 53 -6.52 -5.31 -3.20
C LEU A 53 -6.68 -5.71 -1.72
N ARG A 54 -7.15 -4.78 -0.87
CA ARG A 54 -7.27 -4.96 0.58
C ARG A 54 -5.92 -5.29 1.23
N ASP A 55 -4.84 -4.73 0.68
CA ASP A 55 -3.48 -4.95 1.13
C ASP A 55 -3.07 -3.83 2.10
N LEU A 56 -3.05 -4.17 3.39
CA LEU A 56 -2.66 -3.23 4.44
C LEU A 56 -1.16 -2.90 4.39
N SER A 57 -0.31 -3.82 3.91
CA SER A 57 1.12 -3.55 3.81
C SER A 57 1.42 -2.50 2.75
N LEU A 58 0.64 -2.48 1.67
CA LEU A 58 0.69 -1.41 0.68
C LEU A 58 0.18 -0.09 1.26
N TYR A 59 -0.96 -0.11 1.98
CA TYR A 59 -1.53 1.09 2.60
C TYR A 59 -0.58 1.73 3.63
N GLU A 60 0.03 0.92 4.49
CA GLU A 60 0.94 1.36 5.55
C GLU A 60 2.10 2.19 5.00
N THR A 61 2.66 1.80 3.85
CA THR A 61 3.78 2.53 3.22
C THR A 61 3.42 3.91 2.67
N LEU A 62 2.13 4.22 2.54
CA LEU A 62 1.65 5.51 2.05
C LEU A 62 1.58 6.57 3.16
N LEU A 63 1.63 6.14 4.42
CA LEU A 63 1.42 7.00 5.57
C LEU A 63 2.71 7.18 6.37
N ASP A 64 3.00 8.42 6.76
CA ASP A 64 4.04 8.68 7.74
C ASP A 64 3.56 8.27 9.15
N SER A 65 4.47 7.86 10.03
CA SER A 65 4.14 7.50 11.42
C SER A 65 3.50 8.64 12.23
N SER A 66 3.69 9.89 11.81
CA SER A 66 3.07 11.10 12.37
C SER A 66 1.73 11.47 11.72
N PHE A 67 1.24 10.66 10.78
CA PHE A 67 -0.03 10.89 10.10
C PHE A 67 -1.21 10.98 11.07
N ILE A 68 -2.05 11.99 10.85
CA ILE A 68 -3.30 12.23 11.57
C ILE A 68 -4.43 12.23 10.54
N PHE A 69 -5.33 11.27 10.65
CA PHE A 69 -6.59 11.27 9.91
C PHE A 69 -7.58 12.19 10.61
N VAL A 70 -8.20 13.11 9.86
CA VAL A 70 -9.19 14.05 10.38
C VAL A 70 -10.50 13.88 9.60
N TRP A 71 -11.62 13.81 10.31
CA TRP A 71 -12.95 13.81 9.71
C TRP A 71 -13.93 14.65 10.52
N HIS A 72 -14.97 15.14 9.85
CA HIS A 72 -16.04 15.88 10.50
C HIS A 72 -17.13 14.92 11.00
N ASP A 73 -17.41 14.95 12.30
CA ASP A 73 -18.54 14.26 12.91
C ASP A 73 -19.78 15.15 12.80
N PHE A 74 -20.65 14.83 11.83
CA PHE A 74 -21.87 15.60 11.57
C PHE A 74 -22.91 15.48 12.70
N ASP A 75 -22.87 14.43 13.53
CA ASP A 75 -23.82 14.30 14.63
C ASP A 75 -23.40 15.19 15.81
N ALA A 76 -22.10 15.23 16.09
CA ALA A 76 -21.54 16.04 17.17
C ALA A 76 -21.14 17.47 16.74
N GLN A 77 -21.15 17.77 15.44
CA GLN A 77 -20.72 19.05 14.85
C GLN A 77 -19.28 19.44 15.26
N VAL A 78 -18.39 18.47 15.32
CA VAL A 78 -16.98 18.67 15.68
C VAL A 78 -16.07 17.88 14.74
N ASP A 79 -14.85 18.36 14.54
CA ASP A 79 -13.82 17.59 13.88
C ASP A 79 -13.20 16.60 14.87
N ARG A 80 -12.99 15.38 14.41
CA ARG A 80 -12.34 14.32 15.17
C ARG A 80 -11.09 13.86 14.43
N GLU A 81 -10.18 13.28 15.19
CA GLU A 81 -8.90 12.83 14.68
C GLU A 81 -8.52 11.45 15.21
N TRP A 82 -7.81 10.69 14.38
CA TRP A 82 -7.16 9.43 14.72
C TRP A 82 -5.71 9.45 14.23
N GLY A 83 -4.80 8.95 15.06
CA GLY A 83 -3.40 8.79 14.67
C GLY A 83 -3.15 7.53 13.84
N PHE A 84 -1.97 7.47 13.22
CA PHE A 84 -1.48 6.37 12.39
C PHE A 84 -1.89 4.96 12.86
N ALA A 85 -1.63 4.60 14.12
CA ALA A 85 -1.93 3.26 14.63
C ALA A 85 -3.43 2.92 14.61
N GLN A 86 -4.28 3.90 14.93
CA GLN A 86 -5.73 3.72 14.92
C GLN A 86 -6.27 3.69 13.48
N ASP A 87 -5.69 4.49 12.58
CA ASP A 87 -6.04 4.48 11.16
C ASP A 87 -5.73 3.12 10.51
N LEU A 88 -4.54 2.56 10.77
CA LEU A 88 -4.17 1.22 10.29
C LEU A 88 -5.08 0.12 10.82
N GLU A 89 -5.41 0.14 12.11
CA GLU A 89 -6.29 -0.86 12.70
C GLU A 89 -7.73 -0.75 12.18
N THR A 90 -8.22 0.48 11.99
CA THR A 90 -9.54 0.72 11.39
C THR A 90 -9.56 0.24 9.95
N THR A 91 -8.55 0.58 9.16
CA THR A 91 -8.43 0.15 7.75
C THR A 91 -8.29 -1.37 7.64
N ARG A 92 -7.52 -2.01 8.53
CA ARG A 92 -7.43 -3.48 8.63
C ARG A 92 -8.80 -4.10 8.82
N ARG A 93 -9.61 -3.57 9.74
CA ARG A 93 -10.97 -4.07 9.99
C ARG A 93 -11.86 -3.86 8.78
N LEU A 94 -11.79 -2.71 8.12
CA LEU A 94 -12.52 -2.45 6.88
C LEU A 94 -12.16 -3.50 5.82
N PHE A 95 -10.87 -3.75 5.62
CA PHE A 95 -10.36 -4.72 4.65
C PHE A 95 -10.82 -6.14 5.00
N GLN A 96 -10.84 -6.54 6.27
CA GLN A 96 -11.30 -7.87 6.68
C GLN A 96 -12.81 -8.08 6.49
N ASN A 97 -13.62 -7.05 6.72
CA ASN A 97 -15.08 -7.16 6.72
C ASN A 97 -15.74 -6.80 5.38
N SER A 98 -14.97 -6.35 4.39
CA SER A 98 -15.48 -6.02 3.05
C SER A 98 -15.21 -7.15 2.07
N SER A 99 -16.22 -7.54 1.27
CA SER A 99 -16.04 -8.52 0.20
C SER A 99 -15.40 -7.92 -1.06
N LEU A 100 -15.73 -6.66 -1.35
CA LEU A 100 -15.24 -5.90 -2.49
C LEU A 100 -15.15 -4.43 -2.10
N ILE A 101 -14.05 -3.77 -2.46
CA ILE A 101 -13.88 -2.32 -2.37
C ILE A 101 -13.55 -1.83 -3.79
N ARG A 102 -14.22 -0.76 -4.22
CA ARG A 102 -13.87 -0.04 -5.46
C ARG A 102 -13.70 1.42 -5.12
N LEU A 103 -12.51 1.95 -5.34
CA LEU A 103 -12.16 3.31 -4.98
C LEU A 103 -12.01 4.14 -6.24
N GLN A 104 -12.81 5.21 -6.34
CA GLN A 104 -12.83 6.10 -7.49
C GLN A 104 -12.55 7.54 -7.05
N TRP A 105 -11.41 8.06 -7.48
CA TRP A 105 -11.11 9.48 -7.36
C TRP A 105 -11.84 10.24 -8.47
N ASN A 106 -12.72 11.17 -8.11
CA ASN A 106 -13.39 12.03 -9.09
C ASN A 106 -12.43 13.11 -9.61
N GLN A 107 -11.81 13.84 -8.68
CA GLN A 107 -10.87 14.92 -8.96
C GLN A 107 -9.80 14.92 -7.88
N ILE A 108 -8.55 15.11 -8.29
CA ILE A 108 -7.42 15.40 -7.41
C ILE A 108 -7.25 16.91 -7.46
N ILE A 109 -7.45 17.60 -6.34
CA ILE A 109 -7.39 19.06 -6.27
C ILE A 109 -6.17 19.42 -5.42
N THR A 110 -5.27 20.21 -5.99
CA THR A 110 -4.15 20.78 -5.25
C THR A 110 -4.58 21.99 -4.42
N GLN A 111 -3.82 22.33 -3.38
CA GLN A 111 -4.15 23.47 -2.53
C GLN A 111 -4.26 24.78 -3.33
N ASP A 112 -3.35 25.02 -4.28
CA ASP A 112 -3.38 26.18 -5.16
C ASP A 112 -4.63 26.25 -6.04
N GLU A 113 -5.16 25.10 -6.48
CA GLU A 113 -6.42 25.03 -7.22
C GLU A 113 -7.60 25.30 -6.30
N LEU A 114 -7.63 24.72 -5.10
CA LEU A 114 -8.69 24.93 -4.12
C LEU A 114 -8.82 26.42 -3.74
N GLU A 115 -7.70 27.09 -3.47
CA GLU A 115 -7.69 28.52 -3.15
C GLU A 115 -8.24 29.38 -4.29
N ARG A 116 -7.90 29.03 -5.55
CA ARG A 116 -8.47 29.68 -6.73
C ARG A 116 -9.97 29.42 -6.85
N PHE A 117 -10.43 28.19 -6.62
CA PHE A 117 -11.86 27.85 -6.64
C PHE A 117 -12.66 28.62 -5.59
N ILE A 118 -12.12 28.77 -4.37
CA ILE A 118 -12.78 29.52 -3.30
C ILE A 118 -12.83 31.01 -3.64
N LYS A 119 -11.75 31.57 -4.18
CA LYS A 119 -11.66 33.01 -4.50
C LYS A 119 -12.52 33.44 -5.71
N MET A 120 -12.89 32.50 -6.58
CA MET A 120 -13.77 32.76 -7.73
C MET A 120 -15.27 32.69 -7.38
N ARG A 121 -15.63 32.22 -6.19
CA ARG A 121 -17.01 32.20 -5.68
C ARG A 121 -17.26 33.43 -4.80
#